data_AF-A0A3C1PY55-F1
#
_entry.id   AF-A0A3C1PY55-F1
#
_cell.length_a   1.000
_cell.length_b   1.000
_cell.length_c   1.000
_cell.angle_alpha   90.00
_cell.angle_beta   90.00
_cell.angle_gamma   90.00
#
_symmetry.space_group_name_H-M   'P 1'
#
loop_
_entity.id
_entity.type
_entity.pdbx_description
1 polymer ?
#
loop_
_entity_poly.entity_id
_entity_poly.type
_entity_poly.pdbx_seq_one_letter_code
_entity_poly.pdbx_strand_id
1 'polypeptide(L)'
;PVYDSWPPDTPFYKTYCEDIDTSADDKACQTILKKLARKLFRGPVSNAEMQRFYKLSMKAFAQDQSIFSGLQAGIRGMLCSPKFLFKQEGEFESLDDYAIAARMSYFLWNS
;
A
#
# COMPACT_ATOMS: atom_id res chain seq x y z
N PRO A 1 0.18 16.94 -16.03
CA PRO A 1 1.31 16.60 -16.93
C PRO A 1 0.86 15.58 -17.98
N VAL A 2 1.14 15.83 -19.26
CA VAL A 2 1.00 14.83 -20.33
C VAL A 2 2.31 14.05 -20.38
N TYR A 3 2.24 12.73 -20.42
CA TYR A 3 3.42 11.85 -20.49
C TYR A 3 3.49 11.20 -21.87
N ASP A 4 4.69 11.11 -22.44
CA ASP A 4 4.91 10.57 -23.80
C ASP A 4 4.82 9.05 -23.86
N SER A 5 5.00 8.36 -22.72
CA SER A 5 4.90 6.91 -22.60
C SER A 5 4.16 6.51 -21.31
N TRP A 6 3.45 5.38 -21.40
CA TRP A 6 2.85 4.72 -20.24
C TRP A 6 3.50 3.35 -20.05
N PRO A 7 4.00 3.02 -18.84
CA PRO A 7 4.09 3.86 -17.64
C PRO A 7 5.09 5.02 -17.78
N PRO A 8 4.91 6.14 -17.05
CA PRO A 8 5.78 7.30 -17.17
C PRO A 8 7.14 7.07 -16.49
N ASP A 9 8.20 7.66 -17.05
CA ASP A 9 9.56 7.55 -16.52
C ASP A 9 9.76 8.37 -15.23
N THR A 10 9.27 7.84 -14.10
CA THR A 10 9.41 8.47 -12.79
C THR A 10 10.17 7.57 -11.82
N PRO A 11 10.83 8.16 -10.79
CA PRO A 11 11.52 7.37 -9.75
C PRO A 11 10.63 6.32 -9.09
N PHE A 12 9.32 6.57 -9.02
CA PHE A 12 8.36 5.60 -8.51
C PHE A 12 8.35 4.31 -9.34
N TYR A 13 8.16 4.42 -10.67
CA TYR A 13 8.12 3.24 -11.54
C TYR A 13 9.49 2.54 -11.59
N LYS A 14 10.61 3.30 -11.61
CA LYS A 14 11.95 2.71 -11.52
C LYS A 14 12.18 1.94 -10.21
N THR A 15 11.63 2.39 -9.08
CA THR A 15 11.90 1.75 -7.77
C THR A 15 10.99 0.56 -7.47
N TYR A 16 9.74 0.61 -7.97
CA TYR A 16 8.68 -0.32 -7.58
C TYR A 16 8.16 -1.18 -8.72
N CYS A 17 8.41 -0.80 -9.98
CA CYS A 17 7.85 -1.45 -11.16
C CYS A 17 8.91 -1.89 -12.19
N GLU A 18 10.20 -1.87 -11.83
CA GLU A 18 11.31 -2.20 -12.74
C GLU A 18 11.20 -3.62 -13.30
N ASP A 19 10.82 -4.59 -12.46
CA ASP A 19 10.71 -6.01 -12.82
C ASP A 19 9.31 -6.42 -13.33
N ILE A 20 8.42 -5.48 -13.62
CA ILE A 20 7.09 -5.81 -14.14
C ILE A 20 7.17 -6.01 -15.65
N ASP A 21 7.39 -7.26 -16.07
CA ASP A 21 7.20 -7.65 -17.47
C ASP A 21 5.71 -7.66 -17.85
N THR A 22 5.39 -7.54 -19.13
CA THR A 22 4.01 -7.67 -19.66
C THR A 22 3.38 -9.04 -19.40
N SER A 23 4.16 -10.04 -18.98
CA SER A 23 3.68 -11.36 -18.52
C SER A 23 3.61 -11.47 -16.99
N ALA A 24 3.82 -10.38 -16.25
CA ALA A 24 3.98 -10.46 -14.81
C ALA A 24 2.70 -10.96 -14.12
N ASP A 25 2.93 -11.95 -13.25
CA ASP A 25 1.93 -12.70 -12.52
C ASP A 25 1.28 -11.82 -11.42
N ASP A 26 0.07 -12.17 -11.00
CA ASP A 26 -0.66 -11.49 -9.91
C ASP A 26 0.21 -11.37 -8.63
N LYS A 27 1.10 -12.35 -8.42
CA LYS A 27 2.10 -12.35 -7.34
C LYS A 27 3.07 -11.16 -7.36
N ALA A 28 3.47 -10.69 -8.53
CA ALA A 28 4.35 -9.53 -8.65
C ALA A 28 3.63 -8.28 -8.14
N CYS A 29 2.36 -8.09 -8.55
CA CYS A 29 1.52 -7.00 -8.07
C CYS A 29 1.32 -7.05 -6.55
N GLN A 30 1.02 -8.23 -5.99
CA GLN A 30 0.89 -8.41 -4.54
C GLN A 30 2.17 -8.07 -3.78
N THR A 31 3.34 -8.44 -4.32
CA THR A 31 4.64 -8.16 -3.71
C THR A 31 4.92 -6.66 -3.65
N ILE A 32 4.65 -5.95 -4.75
CA ILE A 32 4.81 -4.49 -4.81
C ILE A 32 3.86 -3.80 -3.82
N LEU A 33 2.59 -4.20 -3.83
CA LEU A 33 1.59 -3.68 -2.90
C LEU A 33 2.00 -3.91 -1.44
N LYS A 34 2.57 -5.07 -1.09
CA LYS A 34 3.07 -5.34 0.26
C LYS A 34 4.27 -4.48 0.63
N LYS A 35 5.21 -4.25 -0.30
CA LYS A 35 6.36 -3.36 -0.12
C LYS A 35 5.91 -1.92 0.12
N LEU A 36 4.90 -1.46 -0.63
CA LEU A 36 4.32 -0.13 -0.46
C LEU A 36 3.53 0.00 0.83
N ALA A 37 2.74 -1.00 1.22
CA ALA A 37 1.95 -0.97 2.44
C ALA A 37 2.81 -0.74 3.69
N ARG A 38 4.01 -1.33 3.75
CA ARG A 38 4.97 -1.11 4.85
C ARG A 38 5.49 0.33 4.93
N LYS A 39 5.45 1.08 3.83
CA LYS A 39 5.84 2.50 3.79
C LYS A 39 4.65 3.44 3.99
N LEU A 40 3.47 3.06 3.51
CA LEU A 40 2.25 3.85 3.63
C LEU A 40 1.66 3.78 5.03
N PHE A 41 1.63 2.60 5.64
CA PHE A 41 1.05 2.42 6.96
C PHE A 41 2.10 2.65 8.05
N ARG A 42 1.68 3.38 9.08
CA ARG A 42 2.50 3.70 10.25
C ARG A 42 2.47 2.54 11.24
N GLY A 43 2.83 1.32 10.83
CA GLY A 43 2.77 0.16 11.72
C GLY A 43 2.83 -1.16 10.97
N PRO A 44 2.82 -2.30 11.69
CA PRO A 44 2.80 -3.61 11.07
C PRO A 44 1.54 -3.80 10.22
N VAL A 45 1.72 -4.54 9.12
CA VAL A 45 0.67 -4.86 8.17
C VAL A 45 0.59 -6.38 8.07
N SER A 46 -0.53 -6.92 8.52
CA SER A 46 -0.78 -8.36 8.47
C SER A 46 -1.12 -8.80 7.05
N ASN A 47 -0.85 -10.08 6.75
CA ASN A 47 -1.28 -10.66 5.46
C ASN A 47 -2.80 -10.64 5.30
N ALA A 48 -3.55 -10.72 6.41
CA ALA A 48 -5.01 -10.67 6.41
C ALA A 48 -5.54 -9.30 5.98
N GLU A 49 -4.97 -8.20 6.50
CA GLU A 49 -5.33 -6.84 6.09
C GLU A 49 -5.05 -6.61 4.60
N MET A 50 -3.94 -7.16 4.10
CA MET A 50 -3.56 -7.02 2.69
C MET A 50 -4.55 -7.67 1.72
N GLN A 51 -5.30 -8.69 2.16
CA GLN A 51 -6.25 -9.40 1.30
C GLN A 51 -7.29 -8.47 0.67
N ARG A 52 -7.75 -7.44 1.40
CA ARG A 52 -8.72 -6.48 0.84
C ARG A 52 -8.12 -5.69 -0.32
N PHE A 53 -6.86 -5.27 -0.20
CA PHE A 53 -6.18 -4.51 -1.25
C PHE A 53 -5.81 -5.39 -2.44
N TYR A 54 -5.42 -6.65 -2.20
CA TYR A 54 -5.19 -7.62 -3.27
C TYR A 54 -6.46 -7.92 -4.06
N LYS A 55 -7.61 -8.12 -3.39
CA LYS A 55 -8.89 -8.30 -4.07
C LYS A 55 -9.27 -7.11 -4.94
N LEU A 56 -9.02 -5.89 -4.46
CA LEU A 56 -9.28 -4.67 -5.23
C LEU A 56 -8.37 -4.57 -6.47
N SER A 57 -7.09 -4.89 -6.29
CA SER A 57 -6.11 -4.95 -7.37
C SER A 57 -6.48 -6.00 -8.42
N MET A 58 -6.76 -7.23 -7.99
CA MET A 58 -7.14 -8.34 -8.87
C MET A 58 -8.42 -8.02 -9.65
N LYS A 59 -9.39 -7.34 -9.03
CA LYS A 59 -10.62 -6.92 -9.71
C LYS A 59 -10.33 -5.94 -10.85
N ALA A 60 -9.48 -4.93 -10.63
CA ALA A 60 -9.13 -3.96 -11.67
C ALA A 60 -8.26 -4.59 -12.76
N PHE A 61 -7.32 -5.47 -12.37
CA PHE A 61 -6.54 -6.26 -13.32
C PHE A 61 -7.44 -7.10 -14.25
N ALA A 62 -8.43 -7.81 -13.70
CA ALA A 62 -9.35 -8.62 -14.48
C ALA A 62 -10.24 -7.79 -15.43
N GLN A 63 -10.50 -6.52 -15.10
CA GLN A 63 -11.31 -5.62 -15.92
C GLN A 63 -10.52 -5.05 -17.11
N ASP A 64 -9.31 -4.56 -16.87
CA ASP A 64 -8.52 -3.85 -17.90
C ASP A 64 -7.40 -4.70 -18.51
N GLN A 65 -7.21 -5.94 -18.04
CA GLN A 65 -6.07 -6.81 -18.38
C GLN A 65 -4.71 -6.13 -18.23
N SER A 66 -4.61 -5.20 -17.27
CA SER A 66 -3.42 -4.37 -17.06
C SER A 66 -2.94 -4.46 -15.62
N ILE A 67 -1.67 -4.81 -15.44
CA ILE A 67 -1.04 -4.87 -14.11
C ILE A 67 -1.02 -3.47 -13.47
N PHE A 68 -0.82 -2.43 -14.28
CA PHE A 68 -0.81 -1.06 -13.81
C PHE A 68 -2.18 -0.61 -13.30
N SER A 69 -3.29 -1.07 -13.91
CA SER A 69 -4.63 -0.75 -13.39
C SER A 69 -4.87 -1.45 -12.05
N GLY A 70 -4.45 -2.71 -11.91
CA GLY A 70 -4.46 -3.45 -10.65
C GLY A 70 -3.67 -2.73 -9.56
N LEU A 71 -2.43 -2.38 -9.86
CA LEU A 71 -1.55 -1.65 -8.94
C LEU A 71 -2.15 -0.31 -8.53
N GLN A 72 -2.68 0.47 -9.49
CA GLN A 72 -3.33 1.75 -9.23
C GLN A 72 -4.55 1.58 -8.30
N ALA A 73 -5.39 0.57 -8.54
CA ALA A 73 -6.54 0.28 -7.70
C ALA A 73 -6.12 -0.13 -6.28
N GLY A 74 -5.11 -1.00 -6.15
CA GLY A 74 -4.56 -1.42 -4.86
C GLY A 74 -3.98 -0.26 -4.06
N ILE A 75 -3.15 0.57 -4.69
CA ILE A 75 -2.55 1.77 -4.05
C ILE A 75 -3.64 2.76 -3.64
N ARG A 76 -4.60 3.05 -4.53
CA ARG A 76 -5.73 3.93 -4.21
C ARG A 76 -6.52 3.41 -3.01
N GLY A 77 -6.76 2.10 -2.96
CA GLY A 77 -7.41 1.46 -1.82
C GLY A 77 -6.67 1.69 -0.50
N MET A 78 -5.34 1.59 -0.50
CA MET A 78 -4.51 1.85 0.69
C MET A 78 -4.55 3.33 1.10
N LEU A 79 -4.39 4.25 0.14
CA LEU A 79 -4.40 5.69 0.39
C LEU A 79 -5.77 6.20 0.87
N CYS A 80 -6.85 5.55 0.46
CA CYS A 80 -8.20 5.86 0.94
C CYS A 80 -8.60 5.08 2.20
N SER A 81 -7.71 4.26 2.77
CA SER A 81 -8.03 3.44 3.94
C SER A 81 -7.94 4.25 5.24
N PRO A 82 -8.80 3.96 6.25
CA PRO A 82 -8.70 4.59 7.56
C PRO A 82 -7.33 4.40 8.22
N LYS A 83 -6.66 3.25 8.00
CA LYS A 83 -5.32 2.94 8.52
C LYS A 83 -4.24 3.89 7.98
N PHE A 84 -4.44 4.46 6.79
CA PHE A 84 -3.57 5.49 6.23
C PHE A 84 -3.96 6.89 6.70
N LEU A 85 -5.25 7.20 6.63
CA LEU A 85 -5.77 8.55 6.89
C LEU A 85 -5.71 8.94 8.37
N PHE A 86 -5.87 7.98 9.27
CA PHE A 86 -5.94 8.20 10.70
C PHE A 86 -4.84 7.44 11.44
N LYS A 87 -4.44 7.97 12.60
CA LYS A 87 -3.60 7.25 13.55
C LYS A 87 -4.50 6.21 14.26
N GLN A 88 -4.44 4.96 13.81
CA GLN A 88 -5.18 3.88 14.43
C GLN A 88 -4.33 3.28 15.57
N GLU A 89 -4.78 3.43 16.81
CA GLU A 89 -4.05 2.98 18.01
C GLU A 89 -4.58 1.65 18.58
N GLY A 90 -5.50 0.98 17.88
CA GLY A 90 -6.19 -0.20 18.39
C GLY A 90 -7.34 0.15 19.35
N GLU A 91 -7.98 -0.87 19.90
CA GLU A 91 -9.01 -0.71 20.93
C GLU A 91 -8.34 -0.45 22.29
N PHE A 92 -8.97 0.36 23.13
CA PHE A 92 -8.40 0.79 24.42
C PHE A 92 -8.02 -0.38 25.35
N GLU A 93 -8.69 -1.52 25.22
CA GLU A 93 -8.50 -2.70 26.08
C GLU A 93 -7.28 -3.55 25.70
N SER A 94 -6.76 -3.43 24.47
CA SER A 94 -5.59 -4.18 24.01
C SER A 94 -4.70 -3.34 23.09
N LEU A 95 -3.85 -2.53 23.70
CA LEU A 95 -2.83 -1.76 22.99
C LEU A 95 -1.65 -2.67 22.65
N ASP A 96 -1.35 -2.80 21.37
CA ASP A 96 -0.12 -3.44 20.91
C ASP A 96 1.10 -2.58 21.25
N ASP A 97 2.28 -3.21 21.37
CA ASP A 97 3.55 -2.55 21.71
C ASP A 97 3.85 -1.37 20.79
N TYR A 98 3.50 -1.50 19.51
CA TYR A 98 3.64 -0.42 18.54
C TYR A 98 2.78 0.81 18.91
N ALA A 99 1.54 0.60 19.35
CA ALA A 99 0.64 1.67 19.73
C ALA A 99 1.11 2.39 21.01
N ILE A 100 1.64 1.63 21.98
CA ILE A 100 2.25 2.18 23.20
C ILE A 100 3.45 3.06 22.84
N ALA A 101 4.39 2.54 22.05
CA ALA A 101 5.57 3.29 21.61
C ALA A 101 5.19 4.55 20.83
N ALA A 102 4.21 4.45 19.93
CA ALA A 102 3.70 5.60 19.20
C ALA A 102 3.12 6.66 20.14
N ARG A 103 2.29 6.28 21.12
CA ARG A 103 1.74 7.23 22.12
C ARG A 103 2.83 7.94 22.90
N MET A 104 3.83 7.22 23.39
CA MET A 104 4.97 7.80 24.11
C MET A 104 5.77 8.78 23.24
N SER A 105 6.04 8.42 21.98
CA SER A 105 6.76 9.31 21.06
C SER A 105 6.01 10.62 20.81
N TYR A 106 4.69 10.57 20.59
CA TYR A 106 3.89 11.79 20.44
C TYR A 106 3.78 12.59 21.74
N PHE A 107 3.70 11.92 22.89
CA PHE A 107 3.71 12.60 24.19
C PHE A 107 5.03 13.35 24.43
N LEU A 108 6.18 12.74 24.11
CA LEU A 108 7.50 13.34 24.33
C LEU A 108 7.86 14.43 23.32
N TRP A 109 7.39 14.31 22.07
CA TRP A 109 7.79 15.22 20.98
C TRP A 109 6.83 16.39 20.79
N ASN A 110 5.63 16.34 21.38
CA ASN A 110 4.61 17.37 21.24
C ASN A 110 4.43 18.21 22.53
N SER A 111 5.53 18.48 23.25
CA SER A 111 5.60 19.44 24.36
C SER A 111 6.13 20.79 23.92
#